data_AF-A0A9E8HHP3-F1
#
_entry.id   AF-A0A9E8HHP3-F1
#
_cell.length_a   1.000
_cell.length_b   1.000
_cell.length_c   1.000
_cell.angle_alpha   90.00
_cell.angle_beta   90.00
_cell.angle_gamma   90.00
#
_symmetry.space_group_name_H-M   'P 1'
#
loop_
_entity.id
_entity.type
_entity.pdbx_description
1 polymer ?
#
loop_
_entity_poly.entity_id
_entity_poly.type
_entity_poly.pdbx_seq_one_letter_code
_entity_poly.pdbx_strand_id
1 'polypeptide(L)'
;MSLIPQNITIRSVFASLFSIIFFGLSLVMVISAFAMLAEGIMEGQELMQICLKAINTGVISLAVFELAMVINKEYGGDEQEHDVVVMLRRTLPRFIGTVCVALALEGLIMVIKYSQLDLAGNLYYPVAIIFSAAFLLAALGVFLKLSPDKSNVAATQVVTPQGAAVALNDGSV
;
A
#
# COMPACT_ATOMS: atom_id res chain seq x y z
N MET A 1 12.70 -40.60 11.18
CA MET A 1 13.21 -39.26 10.78
C MET A 1 12.46 -38.84 9.54
N SER A 2 11.27 -38.26 9.72
CA SER A 2 10.38 -37.78 8.65
C SER A 2 10.36 -36.27 8.75
N LEU A 3 11.23 -35.61 7.98
CA LEU A 3 11.49 -34.16 8.03
C LEU A 3 11.12 -33.51 6.69
N ILE A 4 9.85 -33.57 6.29
CA ILE A 4 9.34 -32.71 5.21
C ILE A 4 7.92 -32.27 5.58
N PRO A 5 7.69 -31.01 5.96
CA PRO A 5 6.34 -30.49 6.12
C PRO A 5 5.69 -30.35 4.73
N GLN A 6 4.66 -31.15 4.46
CA GLN A 6 3.77 -31.01 3.32
C GLN A 6 2.58 -30.12 3.70
N ASN A 7 2.61 -28.85 3.29
CA ASN A 7 1.42 -28.09 2.91
C ASN A 7 1.84 -26.78 2.24
N ILE A 8 2.26 -26.87 0.98
CA ILE A 8 2.49 -25.70 0.13
C ILE A 8 1.26 -25.55 -0.76
N THR A 9 0.34 -24.66 -0.39
CA THR A 9 -0.82 -24.30 -1.20
C THR A 9 -0.36 -23.56 -2.46
N ILE A 10 -0.94 -23.85 -3.64
CA ILE A 10 -0.61 -23.16 -4.92
C ILE A 10 -0.59 -21.63 -4.77
N ARG A 11 -1.50 -21.08 -3.98
CA ARG A 11 -1.58 -19.67 -3.63
C ARG A 11 -0.29 -19.12 -3.01
N SER A 12 0.35 -19.86 -2.10
CA SER A 12 1.58 -19.42 -1.43
C SER A 12 2.80 -19.52 -2.35
N VAL A 13 2.84 -20.50 -3.26
CA VAL A 13 3.89 -20.59 -4.30
C VAL A 13 3.85 -19.39 -5.22
N PHE A 14 2.65 -19.08 -5.75
CA PHE A 14 2.47 -17.95 -6.65
C PHE A 14 2.81 -16.64 -5.94
N ALA A 15 2.33 -16.44 -4.73
CA ALA A 15 2.65 -15.25 -3.95
C ALA A 15 4.14 -15.11 -3.63
N SER A 16 4.81 -16.20 -3.29
CA SER A 16 6.25 -16.21 -3.04
C SER A 16 7.03 -15.84 -4.31
N LEU A 17 6.68 -16.40 -5.47
CA LEU A 17 7.29 -16.07 -6.74
C LEU A 17 7.10 -14.58 -7.10
N PHE A 18 5.86 -14.07 -7.03
CA PHE A 18 5.59 -12.66 -7.30
C PHE A 18 6.32 -11.74 -6.32
N SER A 19 6.36 -12.08 -5.04
CA SER A 19 7.08 -11.30 -4.03
C SER A 19 8.57 -11.24 -4.35
N ILE A 20 9.19 -12.36 -4.71
CA ILE A 20 10.62 -12.40 -5.10
C ILE A 20 10.87 -11.53 -6.33
N ILE A 21 10.00 -11.60 -7.35
CA ILE A 21 10.10 -10.77 -8.55
C ILE A 21 10.03 -9.28 -8.18
N PHE A 22 9.03 -8.86 -7.41
CA PHE A 22 8.85 -7.46 -7.05
C PHE A 22 9.96 -6.96 -6.11
N PHE A 23 10.44 -7.76 -5.15
CA PHE A 23 11.60 -7.41 -4.35
C PHE A 23 12.85 -7.23 -5.22
N GLY A 24 13.11 -8.18 -6.14
CA GLY A 24 14.21 -8.08 -7.10
C GLY A 24 14.12 -6.81 -7.95
N LEU A 25 12.94 -6.51 -8.50
CA LEU A 25 12.70 -5.30 -9.29
C LEU A 25 12.91 -4.03 -8.45
N SER A 26 12.41 -3.98 -7.22
CA SER A 26 12.64 -2.81 -6.36
C SER A 26 14.13 -2.60 -6.11
N LEU A 27 14.88 -3.68 -5.83
CA LEU A 27 16.31 -3.61 -5.56
C LEU A 27 17.08 -3.12 -6.78
N VAL A 28 16.78 -3.68 -7.96
CA VAL A 28 17.37 -3.23 -9.23
C VAL A 28 17.08 -1.75 -9.45
N MET A 29 15.84 -1.31 -9.24
CA MET A 29 15.47 0.11 -9.41
C MET A 29 16.19 1.03 -8.42
N VAL A 30 16.41 0.62 -7.16
CA VAL A 30 17.23 1.38 -6.20
C VAL A 30 18.65 1.52 -6.73
N ILE A 31 19.27 0.41 -7.15
CA ILE A 31 20.63 0.41 -7.69
C ILE A 31 20.71 1.30 -8.93
N SER A 32 19.72 1.21 -9.83
CA SER A 32 19.63 2.05 -11.02
C SER A 32 19.54 3.53 -10.67
N ALA A 33 18.80 3.93 -9.62
CA ALA A 33 18.74 5.33 -9.20
C ALA A 33 20.12 5.87 -8.77
N PHE A 34 20.92 5.07 -8.06
CA PHE A 34 22.29 5.43 -7.69
C PHE A 34 23.24 5.43 -8.90
N ALA A 35 23.11 4.44 -9.79
CA ALA A 35 23.90 4.36 -11.02
C ALA A 35 23.66 5.57 -11.92
N MET A 36 22.40 5.98 -12.11
CA MET A 36 22.02 7.20 -12.85
C MET A 36 22.67 8.45 -12.24
N LEU A 37 22.75 8.53 -10.91
CA LEU A 37 23.40 9.64 -10.23
C LEU A 37 24.91 9.68 -10.50
N ALA A 38 25.57 8.53 -10.42
CA ALA A 38 27.00 8.41 -10.68
C ALA A 38 27.34 8.71 -12.15
N GLU A 39 26.63 8.10 -13.09
CA GLU A 39 26.80 8.33 -14.53
C GLU A 39 26.53 9.79 -14.89
N GLY A 40 25.44 10.38 -14.37
CA GLY A 40 25.11 11.77 -14.64
C GLY A 40 26.19 12.76 -14.17
N ILE A 41 26.82 12.50 -13.03
CA ILE A 41 27.94 13.32 -12.52
C ILE A 41 29.18 13.15 -13.42
N MET A 42 29.49 11.91 -13.83
CA MET A 42 30.64 11.63 -14.71
C MET A 42 30.48 12.25 -16.10
N GLU A 43 29.27 12.27 -16.63
CA GLU A 43 28.93 12.88 -17.92
C GLU A 43 28.78 14.41 -17.86
N GLY A 44 28.81 15.00 -16.66
CA GLY A 44 28.63 16.45 -16.47
C GLY A 44 27.21 16.94 -16.77
N GLN A 45 26.19 16.09 -16.61
CA GLN A 45 24.79 16.50 -16.76
C GLN A 45 24.38 17.48 -15.66
N GLU A 46 23.32 18.25 -15.88
CA GLU A 46 22.83 19.17 -14.85
C GLU A 46 22.37 18.43 -13.59
N LEU A 47 22.93 18.83 -12.44
CA LEU A 47 22.69 18.18 -11.15
C LEU A 47 21.20 18.11 -10.79
N MET A 48 20.46 19.19 -11.05
CA MET A 48 19.01 19.22 -10.84
C MET A 48 18.31 18.11 -11.64
N GLN A 49 18.64 17.94 -12.93
CA GLN A 49 17.98 16.94 -13.77
C GLN A 49 18.29 15.51 -13.32
N ILE A 50 19.54 15.22 -12.96
CA ILE A 50 19.94 13.89 -12.50
C ILE A 50 19.27 13.56 -11.16
N CYS A 51 19.24 14.52 -10.22
CA CYS A 51 18.55 14.36 -8.93
C CYS A 51 17.06 14.09 -9.14
N LEU A 52 16.39 14.83 -10.02
CA LEU A 52 14.97 14.61 -10.32
C LEU A 52 14.71 13.21 -10.92
N LYS A 53 15.57 12.73 -11.84
CA LYS A 53 15.48 11.37 -12.37
C LYS A 53 15.67 10.31 -11.28
N ALA A 54 16.67 10.48 -10.41
CA ALA A 54 16.94 9.54 -9.31
C ALA A 54 15.78 9.51 -8.30
N ILE A 55 15.17 10.66 -7.99
CA ILE A 55 13.98 10.74 -7.13
C ILE A 55 12.80 9.98 -7.76
N ASN A 56 12.51 10.19 -9.04
CA ASN A 56 11.44 9.48 -9.74
C ASN A 56 11.66 7.96 -9.68
N THR A 57 12.84 7.48 -10.06
CA THR A 57 13.18 6.05 -10.02
C THR A 57 13.10 5.49 -8.60
N GLY A 58 13.57 6.23 -7.59
CA GLY A 58 13.52 5.83 -6.18
C GLY A 58 12.10 5.73 -5.63
N VAL A 59 11.22 6.65 -6.01
CA VAL A 59 9.80 6.64 -5.63
C VAL A 59 9.05 5.46 -6.25
N ILE A 60 9.32 5.16 -7.53
CA ILE A 60 8.75 3.97 -8.18
C ILE A 60 9.27 2.70 -7.49
N SER A 61 10.56 2.63 -7.17
CA SER A 61 11.15 1.52 -6.43
C SER A 61 10.45 1.30 -5.07
N LEU A 62 10.20 2.38 -4.32
CA LEU A 62 9.49 2.31 -3.04
C LEU A 62 8.07 1.75 -3.21
N ALA A 63 7.34 2.18 -4.24
CA ALA A 63 5.99 1.66 -4.51
C ALA A 63 6.01 0.16 -4.85
N VAL A 64 7.00 -0.28 -5.64
CA VAL A 64 7.20 -1.69 -5.99
C VAL A 64 7.59 -2.53 -4.76
N PHE A 65 8.47 -2.00 -3.89
CA PHE A 65 8.84 -2.64 -2.63
C PHE A 65 7.64 -2.80 -1.68
N GLU A 66 6.83 -1.76 -1.54
CA GLU A 66 5.60 -1.78 -0.74
C GLU A 66 4.61 -2.83 -1.26
N LEU A 67 4.47 -2.95 -2.57
CA LEU A 67 3.67 -4.01 -3.19
C LEU A 67 4.22 -5.41 -2.89
N ALA A 68 5.54 -5.60 -2.97
CA ALA A 68 6.18 -6.89 -2.65
C ALA A 68 5.90 -7.31 -1.20
N MET A 69 6.03 -6.37 -0.24
CA MET A 69 5.71 -6.62 1.17
C MET A 69 4.24 -6.95 1.39
N VAL A 70 3.34 -6.26 0.68
CA VAL A 70 1.90 -6.53 0.72
C VAL A 70 1.59 -7.95 0.24
N ILE A 71 2.12 -8.37 -0.91
CA ILE A 71 1.88 -9.72 -1.45
C ILE A 71 2.40 -10.77 -0.48
N ASN A 72 3.63 -10.60 0.01
CA ASN A 72 4.23 -11.53 0.96
C ASN A 72 3.43 -11.62 2.27
N LYS A 73 2.89 -10.49 2.77
CA LYS A 73 2.10 -10.45 4.00
C LYS A 73 0.70 -11.07 3.85
N GLU A 74 0.02 -10.80 2.74
CA GLU A 74 -1.38 -11.24 2.56
C GLU A 74 -1.51 -12.67 2.02
N TYR A 75 -0.45 -13.22 1.42
CA TYR A 75 -0.50 -14.53 0.77
C TYR A 75 0.63 -15.49 1.20
N GLY A 76 1.56 -15.06 2.06
CA GLY A 76 2.69 -15.87 2.54
C GLY A 76 2.48 -16.60 3.86
N GLY A 77 1.30 -16.50 4.49
CA GLY A 77 0.97 -17.15 5.78
C GLY A 77 -0.22 -18.11 5.69
N ASP A 78 -0.30 -19.04 6.64
CA ASP A 78 -1.39 -20.03 6.73
C ASP A 78 -2.72 -19.39 7.14
N GLU A 79 -3.77 -19.87 6.47
CA GLU A 79 -5.11 -19.32 6.45
C GLU A 79 -5.80 -19.47 7.82
N GLN A 80 -6.09 -18.35 8.47
CA GLN A 80 -7.33 -18.24 9.23
C GLN A 80 -8.25 -17.36 8.41
N GLU A 81 -9.48 -17.83 8.16
CA GLU A 81 -10.55 -17.17 7.40
C GLU A 81 -10.72 -15.70 7.82
N HIS A 82 -9.89 -14.83 7.26
CA HIS A 82 -9.94 -13.42 7.51
C HIS A 82 -10.91 -12.86 6.46
N ASP A 83 -11.99 -12.25 6.93
CA ASP A 83 -12.95 -11.55 6.10
C ASP A 83 -12.20 -10.72 5.04
N VAL A 84 -12.43 -11.02 3.75
CA VAL A 84 -11.76 -10.38 2.62
C VAL A 84 -11.87 -8.85 2.73
N VAL A 85 -12.97 -8.34 3.29
CA VAL A 85 -13.18 -6.91 3.52
C VAL A 85 -12.17 -6.35 4.54
N VAL A 86 -11.87 -7.09 5.61
CA VAL A 86 -10.87 -6.69 6.62
C VAL A 86 -9.46 -6.70 6.03
N MET A 87 -9.14 -7.70 5.22
CA MET A 87 -7.88 -7.77 4.48
C MET A 87 -7.73 -6.54 3.56
N LEU A 88 -8.72 -6.27 2.70
CA LEU A 88 -8.68 -5.14 1.77
C LEU A 88 -8.54 -3.79 2.48
N ARG A 89 -9.23 -3.57 3.61
CA ARG A 89 -9.11 -2.34 4.41
C ARG A 89 -7.74 -2.15 5.04
N ARG A 90 -6.98 -3.22 5.28
CA ARG A 90 -5.62 -3.14 5.82
C ARG A 90 -4.59 -2.89 4.72
N THR A 91 -4.77 -3.53 3.57
CA THR A 91 -3.79 -3.56 2.50
C THR A 91 -3.91 -2.38 1.53
N LEU A 92 -5.15 -2.09 1.07
CA LEU A 92 -5.39 -1.07 0.04
C LEU A 92 -4.94 0.33 0.47
N PRO A 93 -5.17 0.80 1.71
CA PRO A 93 -4.75 2.15 2.08
C PRO A 93 -3.24 2.35 2.05
N ARG A 94 -2.48 1.33 2.44
CA ARG A 94 -1.02 1.36 2.41
C ARG A 94 -0.50 1.39 0.97
N PHE A 95 -1.02 0.52 0.11
CA PHE A 95 -0.62 0.44 -1.29
C PHE A 95 -1.03 1.68 -2.09
N ILE A 96 -2.29 2.09 -2.01
CA ILE A 96 -2.78 3.27 -2.74
C ILE A 96 -2.14 4.55 -2.19
N GLY A 97 -1.88 4.63 -0.89
CA GLY A 97 -1.17 5.76 -0.28
C GLY A 97 0.22 5.98 -0.90
N THR A 98 1.01 4.91 -1.07
CA THR A 98 2.34 5.00 -1.68
C THR A 98 2.27 5.37 -3.16
N VAL A 99 1.29 4.84 -3.90
CA VAL A 99 1.00 5.22 -5.29
C VAL A 99 0.61 6.70 -5.39
N CYS A 100 -0.21 7.21 -4.48
CA CYS A 100 -0.61 8.63 -4.48
C CYS A 100 0.55 9.57 -4.16
N VAL A 101 1.43 9.17 -3.23
CA VAL A 101 2.70 9.90 -2.99
C VAL A 101 3.55 9.91 -4.25
N ALA A 102 3.64 8.79 -4.97
CA ALA A 102 4.40 8.71 -6.20
C ALA A 102 3.85 9.63 -7.30
N LEU A 103 2.53 9.60 -7.52
CA LEU A 103 1.85 10.48 -8.48
C LEU A 103 1.99 11.96 -8.11
N ALA A 104 1.87 12.30 -6.82
CA ALA A 104 2.01 13.68 -6.36
C ALA A 104 3.44 14.21 -6.58
N LEU A 105 4.46 13.40 -6.27
CA LEU A 105 5.86 13.74 -6.54
C LEU A 105 6.11 13.90 -8.04
N GLU A 106 5.55 13.01 -8.86
CA GLU A 106 5.70 13.05 -10.30
C GLU A 106 5.06 14.31 -10.92
N GLY A 107 3.85 14.67 -10.45
CA GLY A 107 3.21 15.94 -10.78
C GLY A 107 4.07 17.14 -10.37
N LEU A 108 4.57 17.17 -9.13
CA LEU A 108 5.36 18.30 -8.62
C LEU A 108 6.68 18.49 -9.38
N ILE A 109 7.38 17.40 -9.70
CA ILE A 109 8.61 17.43 -10.50
C ILE A 109 8.34 18.00 -11.89
N MET A 110 7.23 17.60 -12.53
CA MET A 110 6.85 18.15 -13.83
C MET A 110 6.44 19.61 -13.78
N VAL A 111 5.79 20.08 -12.70
CA VAL A 111 5.52 21.53 -12.50
C VAL A 111 6.84 22.30 -12.47
N ILE A 112 7.81 21.85 -11.67
CA ILE A 112 9.12 22.51 -11.55
C ILE A 112 9.82 22.54 -12.91
N LYS A 113 9.86 21.39 -13.60
CA LYS A 113 10.50 21.25 -14.91
C LYS A 113 9.86 22.15 -15.98
N TYR A 114 8.54 22.13 -16.12
CA TYR A 114 7.85 22.95 -17.13
C TYR A 114 7.85 24.45 -16.79
N SER A 115 7.82 24.80 -15.51
CA SER A 115 7.93 26.19 -15.06
C SER A 115 9.29 26.80 -15.39
N GLN A 116 10.38 26.02 -15.36
CA GLN A 116 11.73 26.52 -15.63
C GLN A 116 12.07 26.58 -17.12
N LEU A 117 11.41 25.78 -17.96
CA LEU A 117 11.66 25.71 -19.40
C LEU A 117 10.83 26.70 -20.24
N ASP A 118 10.10 27.63 -19.60
CA ASP A 118 9.14 28.56 -20.24
C ASP A 118 8.03 27.85 -21.06
N LEU A 119 7.80 26.56 -20.78
CA LEU A 119 6.74 25.73 -21.36
C LEU A 119 5.43 25.85 -20.54
N ALA A 120 5.12 27.04 -20.04
CA ALA A 120 4.02 27.26 -19.10
C ALA A 120 2.65 26.80 -19.64
N GLY A 121 2.47 26.79 -20.97
CA GLY A 121 1.26 26.26 -21.63
C GLY A 121 1.03 24.75 -21.45
N ASN A 122 2.05 23.97 -21.07
CA ASN A 122 1.95 22.51 -20.93
C ASN A 122 1.67 22.04 -19.49
N LEU A 123 1.32 22.96 -18.57
CA LEU A 123 1.07 22.65 -17.15
C LEU A 123 -0.17 21.77 -16.90
N TYR A 124 -1.00 21.54 -17.91
CA TYR A 124 -2.19 20.70 -17.76
C TYR A 124 -1.85 19.25 -17.41
N TYR A 125 -0.69 18.71 -17.85
CA TYR A 125 -0.25 17.37 -17.48
C TYR A 125 0.00 17.23 -15.97
N PRO A 126 0.87 18.05 -15.33
CA PRO A 126 1.06 18.00 -13.89
C PRO A 126 -0.23 18.18 -13.10
N VAL A 127 -1.10 19.11 -13.52
CA VAL A 127 -2.38 19.36 -12.85
C VAL A 127 -3.28 18.14 -12.94
N ALA A 128 -3.36 17.49 -14.11
CA ALA A 128 -4.15 16.27 -14.28
C ALA A 128 -3.64 15.12 -13.39
N ILE A 129 -2.32 14.99 -13.22
CA ILE A 129 -1.71 13.96 -12.37
C ILE A 129 -2.03 14.22 -10.89
N ILE A 130 -1.85 15.46 -10.42
CA ILE A 130 -2.16 15.85 -9.03
C ILE A 130 -3.66 15.66 -8.75
N PHE A 131 -4.51 16.06 -9.68
CA PHE A 131 -5.95 15.85 -9.57
C PHE A 131 -6.31 14.36 -9.54
N SER A 132 -5.69 13.54 -10.38
CA SER A 132 -5.88 12.09 -10.40
C SER A 132 -5.47 11.44 -9.07
N ALA A 133 -4.35 11.88 -8.48
CA ALA A 133 -3.91 11.41 -7.16
C ALA A 133 -4.92 11.78 -6.06
N ALA A 134 -5.41 13.02 -6.05
CA ALA A 134 -6.43 13.47 -5.11
C ALA A 134 -7.75 12.69 -5.28
N PHE A 135 -8.18 12.46 -6.53
CA PHE A 135 -9.36 11.67 -6.85
C PHE A 135 -9.22 10.21 -6.40
N LEU A 136 -8.05 9.60 -6.61
CA LEU A 136 -7.75 8.23 -6.17
C LEU A 136 -7.79 8.11 -4.64
N LEU A 137 -7.21 9.07 -3.91
CA LEU A 137 -7.31 9.13 -2.44
C LEU A 137 -8.75 9.32 -1.96
N ALA A 138 -9.52 10.19 -2.63
CA ALA A 138 -10.93 10.39 -2.30
C ALA A 138 -11.76 9.12 -2.54
N ALA A 139 -11.56 8.44 -3.67
CA ALA A 139 -12.21 7.18 -4.00
C ALA A 139 -11.87 6.09 -2.97
N LEU A 140 -10.61 5.99 -2.55
CA LEU A 140 -10.20 5.10 -1.46
C LEU A 140 -10.90 5.48 -0.15
N GLY A 141 -10.95 6.76 0.21
CA GLY A 141 -11.63 7.23 1.41
C GLY A 141 -13.12 6.87 1.43
N VAL A 142 -13.80 7.00 0.28
CA VAL A 142 -15.20 6.58 0.11
C VAL A 142 -15.32 5.06 0.22
N PHE A 143 -14.45 4.28 -0.42
CA PHE A 143 -14.44 2.82 -0.32
C PHE A 143 -14.27 2.34 1.13
N LEU A 144 -13.38 2.97 1.90
CA LEU A 144 -13.17 2.68 3.32
C LEU A 144 -14.34 3.16 4.19
N LYS A 145 -15.07 4.21 3.80
CA LYS A 145 -16.27 4.61 4.54
C LYS A 145 -17.43 3.64 4.34
N LEU A 146 -17.59 3.11 3.13
CA LEU A 146 -18.71 2.25 2.75
C LEU A 146 -18.50 0.78 3.11
N SER A 147 -17.26 0.32 3.23
CA SER A 147 -16.99 -1.07 3.58
C SER A 147 -17.36 -1.31 5.07
N PRO A 148 -18.05 -2.40 5.42
CA PRO A 148 -18.44 -2.69 6.82
C PRO A 148 -17.23 -2.86 7.75
N ASP A 149 -17.33 -2.32 8.97
CA ASP A 149 -16.38 -2.61 10.06
C ASP A 149 -17.01 -3.59 11.06
N LYS A 150 -16.69 -4.88 10.93
CA LYS A 150 -17.21 -5.91 11.85
C LYS A 150 -16.53 -5.89 13.23
N SER A 151 -15.47 -5.09 13.43
CA SER A 151 -14.77 -5.00 14.72
C SER A 151 -15.59 -4.31 15.82
N ASN A 152 -16.59 -3.50 15.45
CA ASN A 152 -17.40 -2.71 16.38
C ASN A 152 -18.67 -3.43 16.91
N VAL A 153 -18.97 -4.64 16.41
CA VAL A 153 -20.18 -5.39 16.79
C VAL A 153 -19.98 -6.24 18.05
N ALA A 154 -18.74 -6.62 18.36
CA ALA A 154 -18.41 -7.45 19.52
C ALA A 154 -18.46 -6.69 20.87
N ALA A 155 -18.22 -5.37 20.86
CA ALA A 155 -18.20 -4.57 22.09
C ALA A 155 -19.61 -4.30 22.67
N THR A 156 -20.67 -4.41 21.87
CA THR A 156 -22.05 -4.16 22.32
C THR A 156 -22.68 -5.36 23.05
N GLN A 157 -22.10 -6.56 22.95
CA GLN A 157 -22.67 -7.79 23.53
C GLN A 157 -22.17 -8.15 24.93
N VAL A 158 -21.17 -7.44 25.48
CA VAL A 158 -20.52 -7.80 26.77
C VAL A 158 -21.08 -7.01 27.97
N VAL A 159 -22.00 -6.06 27.78
CA VAL A 159 -22.62 -5.31 28.89
C VAL A 159 -24.02 -5.82 29.16
N THR A 160 -24.12 -6.98 29.81
CA THR A 160 -25.31 -7.31 30.63
C THR A 160 -24.84 -7.34 32.08
N PRO A 161 -25.33 -6.47 32.97
CA PRO A 161 -24.99 -6.54 34.39
C PRO A 161 -25.72 -7.76 34.97
N GLN A 162 -24.98 -8.83 35.20
CA GLN A 162 -25.46 -10.01 35.89
C GLN A 162 -25.59 -9.68 37.39
N GLY A 163 -26.81 -9.34 37.81
CA GLY A 163 -27.13 -8.97 39.18
C GLY A 163 -28.63 -9.07 39.45
N ALA A 164 -29.15 -10.30 39.49
CA ALA A 164 -30.38 -10.63 40.22
C ALA A 164 -30.52 -12.16 40.36
N ALA A 165 -30.02 -12.70 41.47
CA ALA A 165 -30.48 -13.97 41.99
C ALA A 165 -31.61 -13.69 42.98
N VAL A 166 -32.87 -13.94 42.60
CA VAL A 166 -33.97 -14.19 43.55
C VAL A 166 -34.96 -15.17 42.90
N ALA A 167 -34.86 -16.45 43.24
CA ALA A 167 -36.00 -17.36 43.20
C ALA A 167 -36.35 -17.68 44.66
N LEU A 168 -37.16 -16.83 45.26
CA LEU A 168 -37.96 -17.17 46.43
C LEU A 168 -39.38 -17.40 45.91
N ASN A 169 -39.81 -18.65 45.86
CA ASN A 169 -41.22 -18.94 46.07
C ASN A 169 -41.35 -20.29 46.80
N ASP A 170 -41.62 -20.19 48.09
CA ASP A 170 -42.09 -21.26 48.95
C ASP A 170 -43.57 -20.95 49.24
N GLY A 171 -44.46 -21.95 49.06
CA GLY A 171 -45.77 -21.99 49.72
C GLY A 171 -47.06 -22.02 48.87
N SER A 172 -47.79 -23.14 49.02
CA SER A 172 -49.24 -23.39 48.83
C SER A 172 -49.79 -23.36 47.39
N VAL A 173 -50.45 -24.41 46.88
CA VAL A 173 -51.52 -25.28 47.45
C VAL A 173 -51.28 -26.75 47.12
#